data_AF-A0A4Q1C4H4-F1
#
_entry.id   AF-A0A4Q1C4H4-F1
#
_cell.length_a   1.000
_cell.length_b   1.000
_cell.length_c   1.000
_cell.angle_alpha   90.00
_cell.angle_beta   90.00
_cell.angle_gamma   90.00
#
_symmetry.space_group_name_H-M   'P 1'
#
loop_
_entity.id
_entity.type
_entity.pdbx_description
1 polymer ?
#
loop_
_entity_poly.entity_id
_entity_poly.type
_entity_poly.pdbx_seq_one_letter_code
_entity_poly.pdbx_strand_id
1 'polypeptide(L)'
;MSAALPGRWEMIKAELAGENAPDMLALRVVLELTSVTYAVSFAGQVADRGTYVLAGETLTLTGTAGPNQGRTIPCILQHRGDLLRVCYGLDGTAPTEFATKPGTQHYLATYRRKS
;
A
#
# COMPACT_ATOMS: atom_id res chain seq x y z
N MET A 1 0.64 -0.44 23.89
CA MET A 1 -0.58 -0.54 23.07
C MET A 1 -0.15 -0.59 21.61
N SER A 2 -0.51 -1.63 20.87
CA SER A 2 -0.25 -1.66 19.42
C SER A 2 -1.10 -0.60 18.73
N ALA A 3 -0.51 0.20 17.84
CA ALA A 3 -1.27 1.15 17.05
C ALA A 3 -2.29 0.40 16.17
N ALA A 4 -3.44 1.02 15.87
CA ALA A 4 -4.43 0.44 14.96
C ALA A 4 -3.99 0.65 13.50
N LEU A 5 -4.41 -0.21 12.57
CA LEU A 5 -4.12 -0.07 11.14
C LEU A 5 -4.73 1.21 10.52
N PRO A 6 -6.00 1.58 10.83
CA PRO A 6 -6.58 2.84 10.33
C PRO A 6 -5.77 4.06 10.73
N GLY A 7 -5.60 4.98 9.79
CA GLY A 7 -4.78 6.18 9.94
C GLY A 7 -4.15 6.61 8.63
N ARG A 8 -3.29 7.63 8.72
CA ARG A 8 -2.56 8.19 7.59
C ARG A 8 -1.11 7.72 7.63
N TRP A 9 -0.64 7.22 6.50
CA TRP A 9 0.62 6.53 6.34
C TRP A 9 1.40 7.17 5.21
N GLU A 10 2.50 7.84 5.54
CA GLU A 10 3.39 8.48 4.55
C GLU A 10 4.39 7.45 4.05
N MET A 11 4.51 7.33 2.73
CA MET A 11 5.44 6.39 2.12
C MET A 11 6.87 6.90 2.27
N ILE A 12 7.75 6.06 2.81
CA ILE A 12 9.16 6.38 3.05
C ILE A 12 10.11 5.54 2.18
N LYS A 13 9.62 4.43 1.63
CA LYS A 13 10.38 3.58 0.70
C LYS A 13 9.41 2.81 -0.20
N ALA A 14 9.78 2.62 -1.46
CA ALA A 14 9.10 1.66 -2.33
C ALA A 14 10.08 0.92 -3.25
N GLU A 15 9.67 -0.28 -3.65
CA GLU A 15 10.36 -1.15 -4.59
C GLU A 15 9.33 -1.70 -5.59
N LEU A 16 9.69 -1.77 -6.87
CA LEU A 16 8.86 -2.33 -7.94
C LEU A 16 9.75 -3.24 -8.80
N ALA A 17 9.33 -4.49 -8.99
CA ALA A 17 10.01 -5.46 -9.87
C ALA A 17 11.53 -5.62 -9.62
N GLY A 18 11.98 -5.48 -8.37
CA GLY A 18 13.36 -5.60 -7.92
C GLY A 18 14.14 -4.28 -7.89
N GLU A 19 13.53 -3.18 -8.33
CA GLU A 19 14.15 -1.86 -8.40
C GLU A 19 13.56 -0.92 -7.35
N ASN A 20 14.41 -0.13 -6.69
CA ASN A 20 13.92 0.93 -5.81
C ASN A 20 13.18 1.97 -6.65
N ALA A 21 11.98 2.36 -6.20
CA ALA A 21 11.26 3.45 -6.82
C ALA A 21 12.05 4.77 -6.66
N PRO A 22 11.90 5.74 -7.58
CA PRO A 22 12.48 7.08 -7.44
C PRO A 22 12.10 7.72 -6.10
N ASP A 23 12.86 8.72 -5.67
CA ASP A 23 12.79 9.30 -4.32
C ASP A 23 11.35 9.68 -3.88
N MET A 24 10.67 8.74 -3.21
CA MET A 24 9.22 8.79 -2.91
C MET A 24 8.87 9.94 -1.96
N LEU A 25 9.87 10.46 -1.23
CA LEU A 25 9.77 11.64 -0.39
C LEU A 25 9.39 12.90 -1.20
N ALA A 26 9.82 13.01 -2.46
CA ALA A 26 9.45 14.11 -3.33
C ALA A 26 7.96 14.06 -3.73
N LEU A 27 7.39 12.86 -3.83
CA LEU A 27 6.01 12.64 -4.27
C LEU A 27 4.97 12.81 -3.14
N ARG A 28 5.43 12.87 -1.88
CA ARG A 28 4.59 13.02 -0.68
C ARG A 28 3.40 12.05 -0.69
N VAL A 29 3.67 10.79 -1.04
CA VAL A 29 2.64 9.77 -1.19
C VAL A 29 2.08 9.44 0.20
N VAL A 30 0.77 9.57 0.35
CA VAL A 30 0.06 9.23 1.60
C VAL A 30 -1.01 8.19 1.30
N LEU A 31 -0.95 7.07 2.01
CA LEU A 31 -2.00 6.09 2.12
C LEU A 31 -2.86 6.41 3.35
N GLU A 32 -4.14 6.65 3.15
CA GLU A 32 -5.12 6.79 4.21
C GLU A 32 -5.97 5.53 4.28
N LEU A 33 -6.06 4.93 5.47
CA LEU A 33 -6.88 3.77 5.75
C LEU A 33 -7.95 4.14 6.78
N THR A 34 -9.22 3.93 6.44
CA THR A 34 -10.33 3.97 7.40
C THR A 34 -10.62 2.54 7.89
N SER A 35 -11.80 2.27 8.46
CA SER A 35 -12.21 0.91 8.82
C SER A 35 -12.39 -0.01 7.61
N VAL A 36 -12.79 0.54 6.45
CA VAL A 36 -13.14 -0.27 5.26
C VAL A 36 -12.70 0.35 3.93
N THR A 37 -12.19 1.58 3.93
CA THR A 37 -11.78 2.29 2.71
C THR A 37 -10.31 2.64 2.74
N TYR A 38 -9.73 2.74 1.55
CA TYR A 38 -8.42 3.33 1.35
C TYR A 38 -8.48 4.51 0.38
N ALA A 39 -7.54 5.43 0.54
CA ALA A 39 -7.27 6.49 -0.43
C ALA A 39 -5.75 6.72 -0.52
N VAL A 40 -5.24 6.87 -1.73
CA VAL A 40 -3.85 7.23 -2.01
C VAL A 40 -3.82 8.64 -2.55
N SER A 41 -3.02 9.49 -1.93
CA SER A 41 -2.82 10.88 -2.34
C SER A 41 -1.39 11.15 -2.74
N PHE A 42 -1.21 11.95 -3.79
CA PHE A 42 0.07 12.49 -4.24
C PHE A 42 0.05 14.00 -4.07
N ALA A 43 1.03 14.55 -3.35
CA ALA A 43 1.06 15.99 -3.03
C ALA A 43 -0.27 16.55 -2.47
N GLY A 44 -1.03 15.73 -1.73
CA GLY A 44 -2.32 16.11 -1.13
C GLY A 44 -3.55 15.94 -2.05
N GLN A 45 -3.38 15.53 -3.30
CA GLN A 45 -4.48 15.22 -4.21
C GLN A 45 -4.73 13.72 -4.25
N VAL A 46 -5.99 13.30 -4.02
CA VAL A 46 -6.39 11.89 -4.08
C VAL A 46 -6.30 11.41 -5.54
N ALA A 47 -5.46 10.42 -5.79
CA ALA A 47 -5.27 9.83 -7.12
C ALA A 47 -5.90 8.45 -7.27
N ASP A 48 -6.01 7.69 -6.19
CA ASP A 48 -6.59 6.34 -6.18
C ASP A 48 -7.39 6.13 -4.90
N ARG A 49 -8.50 5.40 -4.98
CA ARG A 49 -9.32 5.08 -3.81
C ARG A 49 -10.14 3.83 -4.04
N GLY A 50 -10.56 3.24 -2.93
CA GLY A 50 -11.42 2.08 -2.96
C GLY A 50 -11.76 1.54 -1.59
N THR A 51 -12.16 0.27 -1.56
CA THR A 51 -12.41 -0.48 -0.34
C THR A 51 -11.32 -1.50 -0.09
N TYR A 52 -11.23 -1.99 1.13
CA TYR A 52 -10.35 -3.09 1.45
C TYR A 52 -10.96 -4.05 2.46
N VAL A 53 -10.49 -5.29 2.44
CA VAL A 53 -10.79 -6.32 3.43
C VAL A 53 -9.49 -6.77 4.06
N LEU A 54 -9.45 -6.82 5.39
CA LEU A 54 -8.31 -7.28 6.18
C LEU A 54 -8.60 -8.69 6.72
N ALA A 55 -7.66 -9.62 6.51
CA ALA A 55 -7.73 -10.98 7.05
C ALA A 55 -6.36 -11.40 7.58
N GLY A 56 -6.15 -11.24 8.89
CA GLY A 56 -4.85 -11.50 9.52
C GLY A 56 -3.75 -10.60 8.97
N GLU A 57 -2.72 -11.20 8.37
CA GLU A 57 -1.59 -10.49 7.75
C GLU A 57 -1.80 -10.23 6.24
N THR A 58 -3.00 -10.47 5.72
CA THR A 58 -3.35 -10.21 4.32
C THR A 58 -4.35 -9.07 4.20
N LEU A 59 -4.26 -8.29 3.13
CA LEU A 59 -5.33 -7.38 2.74
C LEU A 59 -5.65 -7.53 1.25
N THR A 60 -6.91 -7.30 0.90
CA THR A 60 -7.35 -7.23 -0.49
C THR A 60 -7.94 -5.85 -0.74
N LEU A 61 -7.36 -5.11 -1.70
CA LEU A 61 -7.89 -3.84 -2.15
C LEU A 61 -8.84 -4.05 -3.33
N THR A 62 -9.94 -3.31 -3.36
CA THR A 62 -10.81 -3.19 -4.53
C THR A 62 -10.90 -1.73 -4.92
N GLY A 63 -10.33 -1.37 -6.07
CA GLY A 63 -10.32 0.01 -6.55
C GLY A 63 -11.68 0.45 -7.09
N THR A 64 -12.14 1.62 -6.64
CA THR A 64 -13.42 2.20 -7.07
C THR A 64 -13.25 3.44 -7.94
N ALA A 65 -12.13 4.15 -7.83
CA ALA A 65 -11.75 5.25 -8.71
C ALA A 65 -10.22 5.44 -8.75
N GLY A 66 -9.71 5.92 -9.87
CA GLY A 66 -8.28 6.10 -10.12
C GLY A 66 -7.68 4.99 -10.99
N PRO A 67 -6.35 4.90 -11.08
CA PRO A 67 -5.65 3.92 -11.91
C PRO A 67 -6.00 2.46 -11.61
N ASN A 68 -6.47 2.17 -10.39
CA ASN A 68 -6.86 0.82 -9.99
C ASN A 68 -8.36 0.55 -10.03
N GLN A 69 -9.16 1.43 -10.62
CA GLN A 69 -10.61 1.23 -10.74
C GLN A 69 -10.95 -0.13 -11.37
N GLY A 70 -11.82 -0.89 -10.69
CA GLY A 70 -12.26 -2.22 -11.14
C GLY A 70 -11.26 -3.35 -10.89
N ARG A 71 -10.06 -3.05 -10.36
CA ARG A 71 -9.04 -4.06 -10.04
C ARG A 71 -9.21 -4.54 -8.60
N THR A 72 -8.92 -5.83 -8.42
CA THR A 72 -8.72 -6.45 -7.11
C THR A 72 -7.23 -6.72 -6.92
N ILE A 73 -6.64 -6.16 -5.87
CA ILE A 73 -5.20 -6.23 -5.62
C ILE A 73 -4.98 -6.98 -4.30
N PRO A 74 -4.57 -8.26 -4.35
CA PRO A 74 -4.21 -9.00 -3.15
C PRO A 74 -2.86 -8.51 -2.61
N CYS A 75 -2.74 -8.48 -1.29
CA CYS A 75 -1.58 -7.96 -0.61
C CYS A 75 -1.28 -8.76 0.66
N ILE A 76 -0.02 -8.68 1.10
CA ILE A 76 0.38 -8.99 2.48
C ILE A 76 0.81 -7.71 3.18
N LEU A 77 0.61 -7.65 4.50
CA LEU A 77 0.98 -6.51 5.32
C LEU A 77 1.71 -6.91 6.60
N GLN A 78 2.58 -6.02 7.06
CA GLN A 78 3.18 -6.12 8.38
C GLN A 78 3.09 -4.75 9.05
N HIS A 79 2.44 -4.71 10.21
CA HIS A 79 2.29 -3.50 11.01
C HIS A 79 3.05 -3.66 12.33
N ARG A 80 4.03 -2.78 12.57
CA ARG A 80 4.80 -2.72 13.81
C ARG A 80 4.93 -1.27 14.27
N GLY A 81 4.17 -0.89 15.29
CA GLY A 81 4.21 0.47 15.85
C GLY A 81 3.79 1.54 14.83
N ASP A 82 4.70 2.43 14.48
CA ASP A 82 4.53 3.49 13.49
C ASP A 82 4.96 3.07 12.07
N LEU A 83 5.39 1.82 11.87
CA LEU A 83 5.79 1.30 10.56
C LEU A 83 4.77 0.33 9.99
N LEU A 84 4.46 0.51 8.71
CA LEU A 84 3.61 -0.37 7.92
C LEU A 84 4.37 -0.78 6.66
N ARG A 85 4.50 -2.08 6.41
CA ARG A 85 4.93 -2.62 5.11
C ARG A 85 3.74 -3.25 4.42
N VAL A 86 3.60 -3.01 3.13
CA VAL A 86 2.60 -3.65 2.28
C VAL A 86 3.26 -4.09 0.99
N CYS A 87 3.10 -5.37 0.64
CA CYS A 87 3.47 -5.89 -0.67
C CYS A 87 2.19 -6.10 -1.48
N TYR A 88 2.05 -5.38 -2.59
CA TYR A 88 0.89 -5.39 -3.47
C TYR A 88 1.16 -6.28 -4.68
N GLY A 89 0.25 -7.20 -4.97
CA GLY A 89 0.24 -7.97 -6.21
C GLY A 89 -0.51 -7.22 -7.31
N LEU A 90 0.15 -6.28 -7.99
CA LEU A 90 -0.55 -5.40 -8.96
C LEU A 90 -1.09 -6.18 -10.17
N ASP A 91 -0.51 -7.33 -10.52
CA ASP A 91 -1.04 -8.25 -11.54
C ASP A 91 -2.24 -9.10 -11.06
N GLY A 92 -2.68 -8.93 -9.81
CA GLY A 92 -3.74 -9.74 -9.20
C GLY A 92 -3.25 -11.04 -8.56
N THR A 93 -1.94 -11.31 -8.57
CA THR A 93 -1.34 -12.47 -7.90
C THR A 93 -0.97 -12.13 -6.47
N ALA A 94 -1.40 -12.95 -5.50
CA ALA A 94 -1.08 -12.70 -4.09
C ALA A 94 0.43 -12.85 -3.81
N PRO A 95 1.09 -11.81 -3.25
CA PRO A 95 2.47 -11.96 -2.80
C PRO A 95 2.56 -12.90 -1.59
N THR A 96 3.63 -13.69 -1.52
CA THR A 96 3.89 -14.62 -0.40
C THR A 96 5.00 -14.16 0.53
N GLU A 97 5.75 -13.14 0.14
CA GLU A 97 6.87 -12.58 0.88
C GLU A 97 6.97 -11.07 0.65
N PHE A 98 7.60 -10.34 1.59
CA PHE A 98 7.83 -8.91 1.45
C PHE A 98 9.08 -8.63 0.61
N ALA A 99 9.04 -9.05 -0.65
CA ALA A 99 10.08 -8.81 -1.64
C ALA A 99 9.46 -8.63 -3.03
N THR A 100 10.15 -7.89 -3.88
CA THR A 100 9.82 -7.85 -5.31
C THR A 100 10.93 -8.52 -6.10
N LYS A 101 10.60 -9.06 -7.27
CA LYS A 101 11.54 -9.78 -8.13
C LYS A 101 11.41 -9.28 -9.56
N PRO A 102 12.48 -9.26 -10.35
CA PRO A 102 12.38 -8.98 -11.77
C PRO A 102 11.33 -9.86 -12.43
N GLY A 103 10.47 -9.25 -13.26
CA GLY A 103 9.40 -9.96 -13.96
C GLY A 103 8.11 -10.17 -13.15
N THR A 104 8.05 -9.75 -11.87
CA THR A 104 6.77 -9.70 -11.13
C THR A 104 6.20 -8.28 -11.11
N GLN A 105 4.88 -8.16 -11.04
CA GLN A 105 4.22 -6.87 -10.78
C GLN A 105 3.98 -6.68 -9.27
N HIS A 106 4.96 -7.09 -8.46
CA HIS A 106 4.92 -6.83 -7.03
C HIS A 106 5.45 -5.43 -6.74
N TYR A 107 4.70 -4.70 -5.93
CA TYR A 107 5.11 -3.40 -5.42
C TYR A 107 5.23 -3.50 -3.91
N LEU A 108 6.42 -3.27 -3.35
CA LEU A 108 6.63 -3.29 -1.91
C LEU A 108 6.79 -1.86 -1.42
N ALA A 109 5.83 -1.39 -0.64
CA ALA A 109 5.89 -0.08 0.00
C ALA A 109 6.11 -0.20 1.50
N THR A 110 6.91 0.72 2.03
CA THR A 110 7.06 0.95 3.47
C THR A 110 6.58 2.34 3.79
N TYR A 111 5.74 2.43 4.82
CA TYR A 111 5.14 3.66 5.29
C TYR A 111 5.47 3.92 6.75
N ARG A 112 5.46 5.20 7.12
CA ARG A 112 5.47 5.68 8.49
C ARG A 112 4.15 6.35 8.82
N ARG A 113 3.61 6.10 10.02
CA ARG A 113 2.39 6.75 10.50
C ARG A 113 2.62 8.26 10.62
N LYS A 114 1.72 9.05 10.04
CA LYS A 114 1.65 10.49 10.33
C LYS A 114 0.93 10.68 11.66
N SER A 115 1.59 11.39 12.58
CA SER A 115 1.02 11.92 13.82
C SER A 115 -0.07 12.95 13.53
#